data_AF-A0AAV6N738-F1
#
_entry.id   AF-A0AAV6N738-F1
#
_cell.length_a   1.000
_cell.length_b   1.000
_cell.length_c   1.000
_cell.angle_alpha   90.00
_cell.angle_beta   90.00
_cell.angle_gamma   90.00
#
_symmetry.space_group_name_H-M   'P 1'
#
loop_
_entity.id
_entity.type
_entity.pdbx_description
1 polymer ?
#
loop_
_entity_poly.entity_id
_entity_poly.type
_entity_poly.pdbx_seq_one_letter_code
_entity_poly.pdbx_strand_id
1 'polypeptide(L)'
;MARNRDEVTNEKRIRRRRGGIRSKVYFTSFSRAYDLLGIQSLPLLLYYFYLENEMGRNFEGDFSVTGRLIFSEVVAGQVLQSGMKPPPGTSNVINYHLEAPEFKMTLPVQPRFSIPISHTVSVSVLVGRKDSNKVARIVNKSVFDYIDRTSYRTLAFDYLDFSPLYPFVSGIRAWISLLFLDDGNDGIIDVFGIVMDFCDAANTKDEVLWLLDLLDWK
;
A
#
# COMPACT_ATOMS: atom_id res chain seq x y z
N MET A 1 -14.61 54.67 2.72
CA MET A 1 -13.64 54.69 3.84
C MET A 1 -14.05 53.60 4.84
N ALA A 2 -13.07 52.99 5.53
CA ALA A 2 -13.12 51.84 6.46
C ALA A 2 -13.11 50.45 5.76
N ARG A 3 -11.98 49.76 5.55
CA ARG A 3 -10.98 49.10 6.44
C ARG A 3 -11.50 47.87 7.22
N ASN A 4 -11.22 46.71 6.63
CA ASN A 4 -10.77 45.42 7.19
C ASN A 4 -11.14 45.06 8.64
N ARG A 5 -11.97 44.02 8.77
CA ARG A 5 -11.77 42.91 9.70
C ARG A 5 -11.99 41.62 8.93
N ASP A 6 -10.98 40.76 8.94
CA ASP A 6 -11.07 39.29 9.03
C ASP A 6 -9.75 38.69 8.54
N GLU A 7 -8.70 38.93 9.33
CA GLU A 7 -7.37 38.33 9.16
C GLU A 7 -7.17 37.30 10.28
N VAL A 8 -8.02 36.26 10.31
CA VAL A 8 -7.81 35.08 11.16
C VAL A 8 -8.39 33.85 10.45
N THR A 9 -7.73 33.37 9.40
CA THR A 9 -7.76 31.93 9.00
C THR A 9 -6.88 31.69 7.76
N ASN A 10 -5.58 31.52 7.94
CA ASN A 10 -4.79 30.85 6.88
C ASN A 10 -3.57 30.03 7.34
N GLU A 11 -3.23 30.01 8.64
CA GLU A 11 -2.04 29.27 9.09
C GLU A 11 -2.23 27.74 9.25
N LYS A 12 -3.47 27.23 9.25
CA LYS A 12 -3.70 25.77 9.35
C LYS A 12 -3.71 25.02 8.01
N ARG A 13 -3.61 25.71 6.86
CA ARG A 13 -3.66 25.06 5.52
C ARG A 13 -2.29 24.86 4.85
N ILE A 14 -1.19 25.34 5.44
CA ILE A 14 0.14 25.37 4.81
C ILE A 14 1.08 24.24 5.27
N ARG A 15 0.68 23.38 6.23
CA ARG A 15 1.54 22.26 6.68
C ARG A 15 1.35 20.94 5.93
N ARG A 16 0.33 20.77 5.09
CA ARG A 16 0.03 19.49 4.40
C ARG A 16 0.69 19.26 3.03
N ARG A 17 1.50 20.20 2.50
CA ARG A 17 2.15 20.04 1.19
C ARG A 17 3.69 20.07 1.19
N ARG A 18 4.34 20.39 2.32
CA ARG A 18 5.82 20.56 2.33
C ARG A 18 6.61 19.27 2.47
N GLY A 19 6.04 18.23 3.09
CA GLY A 19 6.70 16.92 3.23
C GLY A 19 6.86 16.21 1.89
N GLY A 20 5.74 15.92 1.21
CA GLY A 20 5.76 15.18 -0.06
C GLY A 20 6.54 15.86 -1.19
N ILE A 21 6.52 17.20 -1.28
CA ILE A 21 7.28 17.92 -2.32
C ILE A 21 8.79 17.78 -2.07
N ARG A 22 9.25 17.88 -0.81
CA ARG A 22 10.68 17.70 -0.49
C ARG A 22 11.12 16.27 -0.75
N SER A 23 10.36 15.28 -0.27
CA SER A 23 10.68 13.86 -0.48
C SER A 23 10.73 13.50 -1.97
N LYS A 24 9.83 14.05 -2.79
CA LYS A 24 9.83 13.84 -4.25
C LYS A 24 10.99 14.54 -4.97
N VAL A 25 11.40 15.72 -4.50
CA VAL A 25 12.60 16.43 -5.03
C VAL A 25 13.90 15.69 -4.68
N TYR A 26 14.00 15.13 -3.47
CA TYR A 26 15.16 14.30 -3.09
C TYR A 26 15.17 12.98 -3.86
N PHE A 27 14.02 12.33 -3.98
CA PHE A 27 13.86 11.08 -4.74
C PHE A 27 14.23 11.25 -6.23
N THR A 28 13.75 12.32 -6.88
CA THR A 28 14.12 12.63 -8.28
C THR A 28 15.61 12.96 -8.46
N SER A 29 16.24 13.59 -7.46
CA SER A 29 17.69 13.83 -7.46
C SER A 29 18.49 12.53 -7.27
N PHE A 30 17.97 11.60 -6.46
CA PHE A 30 18.56 10.28 -6.22
C PHE A 30 18.42 9.36 -7.45
N SER A 31 17.26 9.39 -8.11
CA SER A 31 16.96 8.67 -9.36
C SER A 31 18.02 8.94 -10.44
N ARG A 32 18.41 10.20 -10.66
CA ARG A 32 19.48 10.55 -11.63
C ARG A 32 20.85 9.95 -11.30
N ALA A 33 21.14 9.68 -10.02
CA ALA A 33 22.37 9.02 -9.61
C ALA A 33 22.28 7.48 -9.74
N TYR A 34 21.07 6.92 -9.59
CA TYR A 34 20.81 5.48 -9.72
C TYR A 34 20.88 4.99 -11.17
N ASP A 35 20.54 5.83 -12.15
CA ASP A 35 20.74 5.55 -13.58
C ASP A 35 22.21 5.23 -13.92
N LEU A 36 23.17 5.62 -13.07
CA LEU A 36 24.61 5.41 -13.27
C LEU A 36 25.20 4.21 -12.49
N LEU A 37 24.49 3.64 -11.52
CA LEU A 37 25.04 2.68 -10.54
C LEU A 37 24.51 1.25 -10.62
N GLY A 38 23.61 0.96 -11.56
CA GLY A 38 23.11 -0.39 -11.82
C GLY A 38 21.80 -0.69 -11.09
N ILE A 39 20.82 -1.13 -11.88
CA ILE A 39 19.43 -1.34 -11.47
C ILE A 39 19.27 -2.71 -10.79
N GLN A 40 18.51 -2.76 -9.69
CA GLN A 40 18.02 -4.04 -9.14
C GLN A 40 16.97 -4.68 -10.05
N SER A 41 17.09 -5.99 -10.24
CA SER A 41 16.17 -6.76 -11.08
C SER A 41 15.04 -7.36 -10.23
N LEU A 42 13.77 -7.06 -10.54
CA LEU A 42 12.57 -7.69 -9.96
C LEU A 42 12.64 -9.21 -9.68
N PRO A 43 13.28 -10.08 -10.51
CA PRO A 43 13.48 -11.51 -10.20
C PRO A 43 14.08 -11.82 -8.83
N LEU A 44 14.80 -10.86 -8.25
CA LEU A 44 15.49 -11.03 -6.98
C LEU A 44 14.61 -10.71 -5.76
N LEU A 45 13.41 -10.15 -5.96
CA LEU A 45 12.50 -9.79 -4.87
C LEU A 45 11.46 -10.87 -4.61
N LEU A 46 11.18 -11.12 -3.34
CA LEU A 46 10.08 -11.92 -2.82
C LEU A 46 9.22 -11.06 -1.92
N TYR A 47 7.92 -11.00 -2.16
CA TYR A 47 6.98 -10.25 -1.34
C TYR A 47 6.20 -11.21 -0.47
N TYR A 48 6.12 -10.92 0.83
CA TYR A 48 5.39 -11.70 1.80
C TYR A 48 4.18 -10.90 2.25
N PHE A 49 2.99 -11.33 1.84
CA PHE A 49 1.72 -10.71 2.22
C PHE A 49 1.13 -11.48 3.38
N TYR A 50 0.77 -10.78 4.46
CA TYR A 50 0.06 -11.34 5.60
C TYR A 50 -1.16 -10.49 5.90
N LEU A 51 -2.36 -11.10 5.90
CA LEU A 51 -3.57 -10.47 6.40
C LEU A 51 -4.04 -11.16 7.67
N GLU A 52 -4.27 -10.38 8.72
CA GLU A 52 -4.70 -10.83 10.03
C GLU A 52 -6.04 -10.21 10.37
N ASN A 53 -6.93 -11.01 10.96
CA ASN A 53 -8.17 -10.55 11.55
C ASN A 53 -7.94 -10.24 13.03
N GLU A 54 -8.23 -9.02 13.45
CA GLU A 54 -8.40 -8.71 14.87
C GLU A 54 -9.84 -9.03 15.27
N MET A 55 -10.01 -10.13 16.01
CA MET A 55 -11.32 -10.49 16.59
C MET A 55 -11.81 -9.33 17.47
N GLY A 56 -12.96 -8.78 17.12
CA GLY A 56 -13.60 -7.68 17.86
C GLY A 56 -13.93 -8.05 19.30
N ARG A 57 -13.94 -7.03 20.16
CA ARG A 57 -14.25 -7.09 21.60
C ARG A 57 -15.43 -8.02 21.93
N ASN A 58 -15.19 -9.08 22.70
CA ASN A 58 -16.25 -9.71 23.46
C ASN A 58 -16.68 -8.74 24.57
N PHE A 59 -17.98 -8.57 24.80
CA PHE A 59 -18.55 -7.70 25.84
C PHE A 59 -18.29 -8.18 27.29
N GLU A 60 -17.42 -9.16 27.48
CA GLU A 60 -16.89 -9.58 28.78
C GLU A 60 -15.37 -9.56 28.71
N GLY A 61 -14.77 -8.47 29.19
CA GLY A 61 -13.52 -8.44 29.96
C GLY A 61 -12.19 -8.96 29.39
N ASP A 62 -12.15 -9.80 28.35
CA ASP A 62 -10.93 -10.49 27.92
C ASP A 62 -10.42 -9.99 26.56
N PHE A 63 -9.31 -9.26 26.61
CA PHE A 63 -8.51 -8.89 25.46
C PHE A 63 -7.66 -10.10 25.03
N SER A 64 -8.11 -10.84 24.02
CA SER A 64 -7.24 -11.77 23.29
C SER A 64 -6.83 -11.13 21.96
N VAL A 65 -5.73 -10.38 21.96
CA VAL A 65 -5.00 -10.02 20.73
C VAL A 65 -4.22 -11.24 20.25
N THR A 66 -4.98 -12.22 19.77
CA THR A 66 -4.44 -13.27 18.91
C THR A 66 -5.09 -13.04 17.56
N GLY A 67 -4.45 -12.22 16.73
CA GLY A 67 -4.90 -12.01 15.36
C GLY A 67 -4.94 -13.35 14.63
N ARG A 68 -6.05 -13.66 13.97
CA ARG A 68 -6.17 -14.90 13.18
C ARG A 68 -5.69 -14.61 11.77
N LEU A 69 -4.67 -15.33 11.31
CA LEU A 69 -4.20 -15.26 9.93
C LEU A 69 -5.32 -15.66 8.96
N ILE A 70 -5.69 -14.75 8.07
CA ILE A 70 -6.73 -14.93 7.03
C ILE A 70 -6.08 -15.36 5.72
N PHE A 71 -4.97 -14.71 5.38
CA PHE A 71 -4.26 -14.92 4.12
C PHE A 71 -2.76 -14.74 4.33
N SER A 72 -1.99 -15.63 3.72
CA SER A 72 -0.53 -15.56 3.68
C SER A 72 -0.04 -16.06 2.34
N GLU A 73 0.69 -15.22 1.61
CA GLU A 73 1.27 -15.61 0.33
C GLU A 73 2.66 -15.02 0.13
N VAL A 74 3.54 -15.83 -0.48
CA VAL A 74 4.88 -15.42 -0.90
C VAL A 74 4.93 -15.35 -2.41
N VAL A 75 5.18 -14.15 -2.93
CA VAL A 75 5.06 -13.85 -4.35
C VAL A 75 6.39 -13.36 -4.90
N ALA A 76 6.85 -13.92 -6.02
CA ALA A 76 8.02 -13.40 -6.71
C ALA A 76 7.71 -12.03 -7.34
N GLY A 77 8.65 -11.09 -7.27
CA GLY A 77 8.45 -9.72 -7.76
C GLY A 77 8.07 -9.62 -9.24
N GLN A 78 8.40 -10.64 -10.05
CA GLN A 78 7.97 -10.73 -11.46
C GLN A 78 6.46 -10.93 -11.65
N VAL A 79 5.78 -11.52 -10.66
CA VAL A 79 4.34 -11.79 -10.68
C VAL A 79 3.54 -10.54 -10.35
N LEU A 80 4.13 -9.59 -9.60
CA LEU A 80 3.56 -8.27 -9.36
C LEU A 80 3.70 -7.41 -10.63
N GLN A 81 2.76 -7.58 -11.55
CA GLN A 81 2.70 -6.84 -12.81
C GLN A 81 1.82 -5.60 -12.68
N SER A 82 2.03 -4.67 -13.64
CA SER A 82 1.19 -3.49 -13.79
C SER A 82 -0.18 -3.91 -14.33
N GLY A 83 -1.20 -3.74 -13.50
CA GLY A 83 -2.58 -4.06 -13.85
C GLY A 83 -2.91 -5.56 -13.77
N MET A 84 -4.17 -5.83 -13.50
CA MET A 84 -4.75 -7.17 -13.40
C MET A 84 -6.01 -7.21 -14.24
N LYS A 85 -6.25 -8.32 -14.94
CA LYS A 85 -7.52 -8.52 -15.63
C LYS A 85 -8.57 -8.94 -14.61
N PRO A 86 -9.62 -8.14 -14.37
CA PRO A 86 -10.60 -8.46 -13.35
C PRO A 86 -11.44 -9.68 -13.75
N PRO A 87 -11.97 -10.44 -12.78
CA PRO A 87 -12.87 -11.55 -13.06
C PRO A 87 -14.11 -11.13 -13.86
N PRO A 88 -14.76 -12.06 -14.59
CA PRO A 88 -16.08 -11.80 -15.19
C PRO A 88 -17.10 -11.38 -14.12
N GLY A 89 -17.92 -10.37 -14.41
CA GLY A 89 -18.92 -9.84 -13.46
C GLY A 89 -18.43 -8.68 -12.59
N THR A 90 -17.19 -8.22 -12.79
CA THR A 90 -16.65 -7.06 -12.07
C THR A 90 -17.19 -5.74 -12.64
N SER A 91 -17.52 -4.78 -11.76
CA SER A 91 -17.99 -3.45 -12.14
C SER A 91 -16.97 -2.70 -13.02
N ASN A 92 -17.48 -1.93 -13.99
CA ASN A 92 -16.66 -1.07 -14.86
C ASN A 92 -15.77 -0.10 -14.06
N VAL A 93 -16.18 0.27 -12.83
CA VAL A 93 -15.41 1.17 -11.96
C VAL A 93 -14.07 0.56 -11.55
N ILE A 94 -14.01 -0.74 -11.26
CA ILE A 94 -12.76 -1.42 -10.95
C ILE A 94 -11.84 -1.44 -12.18
N ASN A 95 -12.41 -1.65 -13.38
CA ASN A 95 -11.63 -1.67 -14.62
C ASN A 95 -10.90 -0.33 -14.79
N TYR A 96 -11.57 0.80 -14.60
CA TYR A 96 -10.92 2.12 -14.68
C TYR A 96 -9.77 2.29 -13.69
N HIS A 97 -9.85 1.70 -12.49
CA HIS A 97 -8.78 1.78 -11.50
C HIS A 97 -7.59 0.88 -11.83
N LEU A 98 -7.85 -0.29 -12.41
CA LEU A 98 -6.83 -1.27 -12.82
C LEU A 98 -6.15 -0.89 -14.15
N GLU A 99 -6.87 -0.19 -15.03
CA GLU A 99 -6.38 0.31 -16.32
C GLU A 99 -5.79 1.72 -16.25
N ALA A 100 -5.77 2.33 -15.06
CA ALA A 100 -5.16 3.63 -14.85
C ALA A 100 -3.68 3.63 -15.27
N PRO A 101 -3.16 4.74 -15.83
CA PRO A 101 -1.79 4.81 -16.35
C PRO A 101 -0.70 4.79 -15.25
N GLU A 102 -1.11 4.83 -13.98
CA GLU A 102 -0.23 4.79 -12.82
C GLU A 102 0.29 3.38 -12.60
N PHE A 103 1.61 3.21 -12.44
CA PHE A 103 2.18 1.90 -12.14
C PHE A 103 1.71 1.40 -10.77
N LYS A 104 0.96 0.30 -10.79
CA LYS A 104 0.42 -0.37 -9.59
C LYS A 104 0.83 -1.82 -9.61
N MET A 105 1.42 -2.30 -8.52
CA MET A 105 1.72 -3.71 -8.37
C MET A 105 0.47 -4.45 -7.97
N THR A 106 0.01 -5.36 -8.82
CA THR A 106 -1.23 -6.09 -8.60
C THR A 106 -0.95 -7.58 -8.40
N LEU A 107 -1.68 -8.20 -7.48
CA LEU A 107 -1.63 -9.61 -7.15
C LEU A 107 -3.05 -10.19 -7.25
N PRO A 108 -3.33 -11.05 -8.23
CA PRO A 108 -4.55 -11.84 -8.23
C PRO A 108 -4.53 -12.82 -7.06
N VAL A 109 -5.64 -12.92 -6.32
CA VAL A 109 -5.79 -13.83 -5.17
C VAL A 109 -6.60 -15.05 -5.61
N GLN A 110 -5.99 -16.23 -5.56
CA GLN A 110 -6.65 -17.51 -5.84
C GLN A 110 -6.16 -18.61 -4.88
N PRO A 111 -7.05 -19.31 -4.16
CA PRO A 111 -8.50 -19.11 -4.08
C PRO A 111 -8.87 -17.79 -3.39
N ARG A 112 -10.01 -17.24 -3.76
CA ARG A 112 -10.57 -16.03 -3.13
C ARG A 112 -10.90 -16.29 -1.66
N PHE A 113 -10.87 -15.24 -0.85
CA PHE A 113 -11.22 -15.33 0.56
C PHE A 113 -12.21 -14.24 0.95
N SER A 114 -13.04 -14.57 1.93
CA SER A 114 -14.12 -13.69 2.36
C SER A 114 -13.79 -13.01 3.68
N ILE A 115 -14.03 -11.70 3.75
CA ILE A 115 -13.89 -10.90 4.96
C ILE A 115 -15.28 -10.42 5.39
N PRO A 116 -15.75 -10.72 6.61
CA PRO A 116 -16.97 -10.10 7.10
C PRO A 116 -16.71 -8.62 7.44
N ILE A 117 -17.62 -7.73 7.04
CA ILE A 117 -17.48 -6.27 7.20
C ILE A 117 -17.35 -5.84 8.66
N SER A 118 -17.88 -6.66 9.58
CA SER A 118 -17.79 -6.43 11.03
C SER A 118 -16.39 -6.65 11.61
N HIS A 119 -15.44 -7.18 10.85
CA HIS A 119 -14.11 -7.51 11.32
C HIS A 119 -13.08 -6.44 10.96
N THR A 120 -12.14 -6.23 11.87
CA THR A 120 -10.97 -5.38 11.63
C THR A 120 -9.89 -6.25 11.01
N VAL A 121 -9.52 -5.95 9.77
CA VAL A 121 -8.42 -6.65 9.09
C VAL A 121 -7.22 -5.74 9.02
N SER A 122 -6.05 -6.28 9.34
CA SER A 122 -4.77 -5.63 9.13
C SER A 122 -3.95 -6.36 8.09
N VAL A 123 -3.04 -5.63 7.43
CA VAL A 123 -2.08 -6.17 6.48
C VAL A 123 -0.66 -5.87 6.92
N SER A 124 0.23 -6.84 6.74
CA SER A 124 1.67 -6.65 6.78
C SER A 124 2.26 -7.12 5.46
N VAL A 125 3.19 -6.33 4.91
CA VAL A 125 3.90 -6.65 3.69
C VAL A 125 5.39 -6.52 3.94
N LEU A 126 6.12 -7.61 3.71
CA LEU A 126 7.57 -7.64 3.74
C LEU A 126 8.11 -7.86 2.34
N VAL A 127 9.31 -7.37 2.08
CA VAL A 127 10.05 -7.66 0.85
C VAL A 127 11.39 -8.29 1.22
N GLY A 128 11.68 -9.44 0.65
CA GLY A 128 12.92 -10.17 0.79
C GLY A 128 13.74 -10.10 -0.49
N ARG A 129 15.07 -10.08 -0.34
CA ARG A 129 16.04 -10.13 -1.42
C ARG A 129 16.71 -11.49 -1.46
N LYS A 130 16.59 -12.18 -2.60
CA LYS A 130 17.19 -13.51 -2.81
C LYS A 130 18.71 -13.49 -2.84
N ASP A 131 19.30 -12.42 -3.36
CA ASP A 131 20.75 -12.30 -3.57
C ASP A 131 21.54 -12.05 -2.27
N SER A 132 20.92 -11.35 -1.32
CA SER A 132 21.53 -10.94 -0.06
C SER A 132 20.89 -11.57 1.17
N ASN A 133 19.80 -12.34 0.98
CA ASN A 133 18.97 -12.92 2.03
C ASN A 133 18.51 -11.89 3.08
N LYS A 134 18.35 -10.63 2.66
CA LYS A 134 17.89 -9.53 3.51
C LYS A 134 16.39 -9.35 3.40
N VAL A 135 15.77 -8.83 4.45
CA VAL A 135 14.34 -8.49 4.47
C VAL A 135 14.15 -7.05 4.90
N ALA A 136 13.23 -6.36 4.23
CA ALA A 136 12.76 -5.05 4.58
C ALA A 136 11.23 -5.04 4.74
N ARG A 137 10.73 -4.08 5.49
CA ARG A 137 9.31 -3.90 5.77
C ARG A 137 8.73 -2.83 4.86
N ILE A 138 7.61 -3.16 4.21
CA ILE A 138 6.85 -2.19 3.40
C ILE A 138 5.66 -1.66 4.21
N VAL A 139 4.89 -2.57 4.81
CA VAL A 139 3.70 -2.23 5.62
C VAL A 139 3.70 -3.11 6.87
N ASN A 140 3.34 -2.54 8.03
CA ASN A 140 3.33 -3.25 9.30
C ASN A 140 1.98 -3.15 10.03
N LYS A 141 1.18 -4.21 9.98
CA LYS A 141 -0.11 -4.31 10.67
C LYS A 141 -1.00 -3.08 10.42
N SER A 142 -0.99 -2.57 9.20
CA SER A 142 -1.85 -1.43 8.84
C SER A 142 -3.28 -1.91 8.66
N VAL A 143 -4.23 -1.21 9.28
CA VAL A 143 -5.63 -1.60 9.34
C VAL A 143 -6.38 -1.06 8.13
N PHE A 144 -7.26 -1.90 7.56
CA PHE A 144 -8.22 -1.50 6.55
C PHE A 144 -9.41 -0.77 7.20
N ASP A 145 -9.23 0.52 7.48
CA ASP A 145 -10.22 1.35 8.17
C ASP A 145 -11.22 2.05 7.22
N TYR A 146 -10.91 2.08 5.92
CA TYR A 146 -11.72 2.74 4.90
C TYR A 146 -12.18 1.75 3.82
N ILE A 147 -13.48 1.42 3.86
CA ILE A 147 -14.14 0.58 2.85
C ILE A 147 -14.92 1.48 1.89
N ASP A 148 -14.48 1.52 0.64
CA ASP A 148 -15.17 2.21 -0.44
C ASP A 148 -15.94 1.19 -1.30
N ARG A 149 -17.22 1.03 -0.99
CA ARG A 149 -18.12 0.16 -1.79
C ARG A 149 -18.36 0.68 -3.20
N THR A 150 -18.19 1.98 -3.45
CA THR A 150 -18.41 2.55 -4.80
C THR A 150 -17.26 2.23 -5.74
N SER A 151 -16.03 2.19 -5.21
CA SER A 151 -14.84 1.76 -5.95
C SER A 151 -14.42 0.31 -5.67
N TYR A 152 -15.26 -0.45 -4.95
CA TYR A 152 -15.09 -1.88 -4.66
C TYR A 152 -13.71 -2.23 -4.09
N ARG A 153 -13.22 -1.36 -3.19
CA ARG A 153 -11.91 -1.52 -2.57
C ARG A 153 -11.90 -1.07 -1.13
N THR A 154 -11.04 -1.69 -0.34
CA THR A 154 -10.68 -1.19 0.98
C THR A 154 -9.20 -0.82 1.01
N LEU A 155 -8.86 0.25 1.73
CA LEU A 155 -7.53 0.86 1.72
C LEU A 155 -6.87 0.78 3.10
N ALA A 156 -5.59 0.45 3.09
CA ALA A 156 -4.69 0.59 4.21
C ALA A 156 -3.41 1.29 3.71
N PHE A 157 -2.73 2.01 4.58
CA PHE A 157 -1.43 2.57 4.24
C PHE A 157 -0.49 2.57 5.43
N ASP A 158 0.80 2.58 5.16
CA ASP A 158 1.83 2.75 6.18
C ASP A 158 2.99 3.58 5.62
N TYR A 159 3.77 4.17 6.52
CA TYR A 159 4.97 4.91 6.14
C TYR A 159 6.14 3.95 5.93
N LEU A 160 6.89 4.17 4.86
CA LEU A 160 8.08 3.37 4.58
C LEU A 160 9.20 3.65 5.59
N ASP A 161 9.81 2.58 6.07
CA ASP A 161 11.01 2.64 6.91
C ASP A 161 12.25 2.66 6.02
N PHE A 162 12.88 3.83 5.92
CA PHE A 162 14.11 4.00 5.17
C PHE A 162 15.34 3.73 6.04
N SER A 163 16.40 3.24 5.39
CA SER A 163 17.70 3.05 6.04
C SER A 163 18.22 4.36 6.63
N PRO A 164 18.87 4.35 7.81
CA PRO A 164 19.50 5.54 8.39
C PRO A 164 20.58 6.17 7.50
N LEU A 165 21.04 5.47 6.46
CA LEU A 165 21.92 6.01 5.42
C LEU A 165 21.24 7.10 4.56
N TYR A 166 19.90 7.16 4.56
CA TYR A 166 19.11 8.11 3.77
C TYR A 166 18.20 8.98 4.66
N PRO A 167 18.76 9.74 5.63
CA PRO A 167 17.98 10.43 6.67
C PRO A 167 17.06 11.55 6.16
N PHE A 168 17.23 11.97 4.91
CA PHE A 168 16.40 13.01 4.27
C PHE A 168 15.19 12.44 3.53
N VAL A 169 15.10 11.12 3.38
CA VAL A 169 13.96 10.44 2.75
C VAL A 169 12.99 10.04 3.85
N SER A 170 11.81 10.66 3.87
CA SER A 170 10.77 10.38 4.87
C SER A 170 9.39 10.74 4.33
N GLY A 171 8.34 10.25 5.00
CA GLY A 171 6.95 10.63 4.71
C GLY A 171 6.39 10.06 3.40
N ILE A 172 7.06 9.05 2.83
CA ILE A 172 6.53 8.29 1.69
C ILE A 172 5.68 7.15 2.25
N ARG A 173 4.50 6.95 1.67
CA ARG A 173 3.56 5.91 2.08
C ARG A 173 3.50 4.80 1.04
N ALA A 174 3.34 3.58 1.53
CA ALA A 174 2.88 2.45 0.74
C ALA A 174 1.37 2.29 0.97
N TRP A 175 0.61 2.23 -0.11
CA TRP A 175 -0.83 2.01 -0.10
C TRP A 175 -1.13 0.57 -0.49
N ILE A 176 -1.93 -0.12 0.32
CA ILE A 176 -2.46 -1.45 0.02
C ILE A 176 -3.96 -1.34 -0.17
N SER A 177 -4.45 -1.86 -1.29
CA SER A 177 -5.88 -1.98 -1.56
C SER A 177 -6.28 -3.45 -1.68
N LEU A 178 -7.34 -3.86 -1.01
CA LEU A 178 -8.01 -5.12 -1.35
C LEU A 178 -9.13 -4.82 -2.32
N LEU A 179 -9.17 -5.57 -3.43
CA LEU A 179 -10.22 -5.49 -4.43
C LEU A 179 -11.21 -6.61 -4.17
N PHE A 180 -12.49 -6.24 -4.21
CA PHE A 180 -13.55 -7.19 -3.89
C PHE A 180 -14.73 -7.13 -4.85
N LEU A 181 -15.49 -8.21 -4.88
CA LEU A 181 -16.80 -8.25 -5.52
C LEU A 181 -17.86 -7.97 -4.46
N ASP A 182 -18.83 -7.12 -4.79
CA ASP A 182 -20.07 -7.00 -4.02
C ASP A 182 -21.09 -7.92 -4.66
N ASP A 183 -21.44 -9.02 -3.98
CA ASP A 183 -22.46 -9.96 -4.42
C ASP A 183 -23.86 -9.60 -3.90
N GLY A 184 -24.00 -8.43 -3.26
CA GLY A 184 -25.25 -7.99 -2.62
C GLY A 184 -25.54 -8.69 -1.29
N ASN A 185 -24.63 -9.51 -0.78
CA ASN A 185 -24.73 -10.10 0.54
C ASN A 185 -24.22 -9.10 1.59
N ASP A 186 -25.13 -8.52 2.36
CA ASP A 186 -24.97 -7.27 3.13
C ASP A 186 -23.90 -7.23 4.23
N GLY A 187 -23.03 -8.23 4.34
CA GLY A 187 -22.01 -8.31 5.38
C GLY A 187 -20.71 -9.03 5.02
N ILE A 188 -20.54 -9.53 3.79
CA ILE A 188 -19.36 -10.32 3.41
C ILE A 188 -18.73 -9.74 2.14
N ILE A 189 -17.42 -9.53 2.19
CA ILE A 189 -16.62 -9.02 1.07
C ILE A 189 -15.80 -10.17 0.50
N ASP A 190 -15.97 -10.49 -0.78
CA ASP A 190 -15.18 -11.51 -1.49
C ASP A 190 -13.95 -10.88 -2.17
N VAL A 191 -12.76 -11.13 -1.61
CA VAL A 191 -11.51 -10.53 -2.07
C VAL A 191 -10.91 -11.35 -3.21
N PHE A 192 -10.68 -10.70 -4.35
CA PHE A 192 -10.11 -11.33 -5.55
C PHE A 192 -8.74 -10.79 -5.95
N GLY A 193 -8.29 -9.68 -5.35
CA GLY A 193 -7.00 -9.11 -5.66
C GLY A 193 -6.46 -8.18 -4.59
N ILE A 194 -5.14 -8.05 -4.58
CA ILE A 194 -4.40 -7.12 -3.73
C ILE A 194 -3.66 -6.16 -4.65
N VAL A 195 -3.70 -4.87 -4.36
CA VAL A 195 -2.96 -3.83 -5.08
C VAL A 195 -2.05 -3.12 -4.11
N MET A 196 -0.79 -2.96 -4.50
CA MET A 196 0.21 -2.17 -3.79
C MET A 196 0.64 -1.00 -4.67
N ASP A 197 0.59 0.20 -4.11
CA ASP A 197 0.82 1.46 -4.82
C ASP A 197 1.70 2.41 -3.98
N PHE A 198 2.55 3.17 -4.66
CA PHE A 198 3.47 4.17 -4.10
C PHE A 198 3.25 5.55 -4.74
N CYS A 199 2.04 5.84 -5.22
CA CYS A 199 1.64 7.04 -5.97
C CYS A 199 2.08 8.39 -5.38
N ASP A 200 2.36 8.45 -4.08
CA ASP A 200 2.96 9.65 -3.46
C ASP A 200 4.36 9.97 -3.99
N ALA A 201 5.14 8.96 -4.38
CA ALA A 201 6.56 9.06 -4.72
C ALA A 201 6.96 8.44 -6.06
N ALA A 202 6.33 7.33 -6.48
CA ALA A 202 6.72 6.57 -7.66
C ALA A 202 5.51 6.28 -8.57
N ASN A 203 5.68 6.48 -9.87
CA ASN A 203 4.66 6.27 -10.90
C ASN A 203 5.10 5.26 -11.98
N THR A 204 6.34 4.80 -11.92
CA THR A 204 6.90 3.81 -12.84
C THR A 204 7.49 2.64 -12.07
N LYS A 205 7.67 1.52 -12.78
CA LYS A 205 8.28 0.30 -12.23
C LYS A 205 9.68 0.55 -11.66
N ASP A 206 10.51 1.30 -12.38
CA ASP A 206 11.89 1.54 -11.99
C ASP A 206 11.97 2.47 -10.79
N GLU A 207 11.11 3.48 -10.71
CA GLU A 207 10.98 4.32 -9.52
C GLU A 207 10.56 3.51 -8.29
N VAL A 208 9.63 2.56 -8.44
CA VAL A 208 9.26 1.67 -7.33
C VAL A 208 10.47 0.84 -6.89
N LEU A 209 11.23 0.27 -7.83
CA LEU A 209 12.45 -0.49 -7.50
C LEU A 209 13.47 0.37 -6.75
N TRP A 210 13.74 1.59 -7.22
CA TRP A 210 14.64 2.51 -6.53
C TRP A 210 14.14 2.87 -5.13
N LEU A 211 12.83 3.02 -4.95
CA LEU A 211 12.25 3.30 -3.64
C LEU A 211 12.48 2.15 -2.66
N LEU A 212 12.32 0.91 -3.12
CA LEU A 212 12.55 -0.29 -2.31
C LEU A 212 14.03 -0.44 -1.91
N ASP A 213 14.96 0.03 -2.74
CA ASP A 213 16.39 -0.02 -2.44
C ASP A 213 16.78 0.84 -1.25
N LEU A 214 16.00 1.87 -0.95
CA LEU A 214 16.25 2.80 0.16
C LEU A 214 15.72 2.29 1.51
N LEU A 215 14.97 1.19 1.51
CA LEU A 215 14.39 0.63 2.74
C LEU A 215 15.45 0.18 3.73
N ASP A 216 15.06 0.06 5.00
CA ASP A 216 15.92 -0.47 6.06
C ASP A 216 16.05 -2.02 5.95
N TRP A 217 16.92 -2.47 5.04
CA TRP A 217 17.20 -3.88 4.80
C TRP A 217 18.03 -4.51 5.93
N LYS A 218 17.49 -5.57 6.55
CA LYS A 218 18.11 -6.32 7.66
C LYS A 218 18.55 -7.71 7.23
#